data_AF-A0A5C6TRS5-F1
#
_entry.id   AF-A0A5C6TRS5-F1
#
_cell.length_a   1.000
_cell.length_b   1.000
_cell.length_c   1.000
_cell.angle_alpha   90.00
_cell.angle_beta   90.00
_cell.angle_gamma   90.00
#
_symmetry.space_group_name_H-M   'P 1'
#
loop_
_entity.id
_entity.type
_entity.pdbx_description
1 polymer ?
#
loop_
_entity_poly.entity_id
_entity_poly.type
_entity_poly.pdbx_seq_one_letter_code
_entity_poly.pdbx_strand_id
1 'polypeptide(L)'
;MSRKPVAQPGSSRARLEIEFEQPHLLGPLFGEFDRNLVAIEDRLGVYIAARGAKVQIEGEAEDAARAREVLIGLYNRLDEGHDIDAETVNAIIAMSGQPTLDGIVAPEVIEPPRVMIRTRKKTIVPRSRTQATYMEALARDEMIFALGPAGTGKTYLAVAQAVQQLIGGSVDRLILSRPAVEAGERLGFLPGDMKEKVDPYLRPLYDALYDMLPLEQVERRIASGEIEIAPIAFMRGRTLSDAFIILDEAQNTTPQQMKMFLTRFGMRSRMVICGDPNQTDLPNGVTSGLADAVSKLEGIDKIAMVRFGAGDVVRHPLVGRIVEAYEGPGS
;
A
#
# COMPACT_ATOMS: atom_id res chain seq x y z
N MET A 1 -7.58 -54.28 -23.72
CA MET A 1 -6.40 -53.44 -23.45
C MET A 1 -6.84 -52.18 -22.71
N SER A 2 -6.88 -52.22 -21.39
CA SER A 2 -7.23 -51.05 -20.57
C SER A 2 -5.99 -50.20 -20.34
N ARG A 3 -6.03 -48.94 -20.80
CA ARG A 3 -5.03 -47.93 -20.47
C ARG A 3 -5.07 -47.67 -18.96
N LYS A 4 -3.94 -47.88 -18.28
CA LYS A 4 -3.71 -47.42 -16.91
C LYS A 4 -3.88 -45.89 -16.85
N PRO A 5 -4.54 -45.33 -15.83
CA PRO A 5 -4.50 -43.90 -15.60
C PRO A 5 -3.07 -43.48 -15.24
N VAL A 6 -2.61 -42.43 -15.91
CA VAL A 6 -1.33 -41.77 -15.70
C VAL A 6 -1.36 -41.11 -14.32
N ALA A 7 -0.38 -41.41 -13.46
CA ALA A 7 -0.20 -40.73 -12.19
C ALA A 7 0.14 -39.26 -12.42
N GLN A 8 -0.60 -38.36 -11.78
CA GLN A 8 -0.25 -36.94 -11.69
C GLN A 8 1.06 -36.77 -10.89
N PRO A 9 1.95 -35.85 -11.28
CA PRO A 9 3.22 -35.65 -10.57
C PRO A 9 3.02 -34.91 -9.24
N GLY A 10 3.15 -35.65 -8.14
CA GLY A 10 3.76 -35.28 -6.85
C GLY A 10 3.31 -34.00 -6.13
N SER A 11 2.26 -34.09 -5.31
CA SER A 11 2.09 -33.24 -4.13
C SER A 11 3.03 -33.72 -3.02
N SER A 12 4.27 -33.21 -2.97
CA SER A 12 5.23 -33.62 -1.94
C SER A 12 4.87 -32.94 -0.63
N ARG A 13 4.11 -33.63 0.22
CA ARG A 13 3.91 -33.19 1.60
C ARG A 13 5.26 -33.10 2.32
N ALA A 14 5.50 -31.96 2.96
CA ALA A 14 6.70 -31.71 3.74
C ALA A 14 6.35 -31.58 5.22
N ARG A 15 7.31 -31.95 6.07
CA ARG A 15 7.30 -31.69 7.51
C ARG A 15 8.54 -30.90 7.87
N LEU A 16 8.35 -29.71 8.43
CA LEU A 16 9.42 -28.81 8.85
C LEU A 16 9.37 -28.65 10.38
N GLU A 17 10.54 -28.49 10.99
CA GLU A 17 10.67 -28.17 12.42
C GLU A 17 11.48 -26.88 12.57
N ILE A 18 11.02 -26.01 13.47
CA ILE A 18 11.68 -24.76 13.86
C ILE A 18 11.85 -24.80 15.38
N GLU A 19 13.02 -24.42 15.85
CA GLU A 19 13.31 -24.24 17.27
C GLU A 19 13.66 -22.77 17.52
N PHE A 20 12.94 -22.13 18.43
CA PHE A 20 13.11 -20.72 18.77
C PHE A 20 13.93 -20.58 20.05
N GLU A 21 14.87 -19.65 20.09
CA GLU A 21 15.85 -19.58 21.19
C GLU A 21 15.36 -18.77 22.40
N GLN A 22 14.36 -17.90 22.22
CA GLN A 22 13.90 -16.96 23.24
C GLN A 22 12.47 -17.28 23.73
N PRO A 23 12.31 -17.98 24.88
CA PRO A 23 11.00 -18.44 25.36
C PRO A 23 9.99 -17.32 25.65
N HIS A 24 10.46 -16.13 26.00
CA HIS A 24 9.60 -14.99 26.34
C HIS A 24 8.89 -14.38 25.12
N LEU A 25 9.41 -14.61 23.90
CA LEU A 25 8.79 -14.16 22.65
C LEU A 25 7.71 -15.13 22.15
N LEU A 26 7.68 -16.37 22.65
CA LEU A 26 6.77 -17.41 22.16
C LEU A 26 5.29 -17.11 22.45
N GLY A 27 4.99 -16.52 23.61
CA GLY A 27 3.62 -16.15 23.97
C GLY A 27 3.03 -15.13 22.97
N PRO A 28 3.70 -13.99 22.74
CA PRO A 28 3.30 -13.04 21.69
C PRO A 28 3.31 -13.63 20.27
N LEU A 29 4.26 -14.51 19.95
CA LEU A 29 4.39 -15.16 18.64
C LEU A 29 3.18 -16.04 18.33
N PHE A 30 2.80 -16.93 19.25
CA PHE A 30 1.65 -17.81 19.09
C PHE A 30 0.33 -17.04 19.24
N GLY A 31 0.35 -15.97 20.02
CA GLY A 31 -0.80 -15.15 20.34
C GLY A 31 -1.68 -15.79 21.41
N GLU A 32 -2.61 -15.00 21.94
CA GLU A 32 -3.55 -15.48 22.94
C GLU A 32 -4.38 -16.65 22.37
N PHE A 33 -4.40 -17.78 23.08
CA PHE A 33 -5.04 -19.03 22.63
C PHE A 33 -4.58 -19.52 21.25
N ASP A 34 -3.28 -19.35 20.94
CA ASP A 34 -2.66 -19.76 19.67
C ASP A 34 -3.27 -19.11 18.42
N ARG A 35 -3.98 -17.98 18.58
CA ARG A 35 -4.72 -17.32 17.49
C ARG A 35 -3.88 -17.00 16.26
N ASN A 36 -2.58 -16.73 16.43
CA ASN A 36 -1.70 -16.39 15.30
C ASN A 36 -1.33 -17.67 14.53
N LEU A 37 -1.12 -18.80 15.23
CA LEU A 37 -0.86 -20.09 14.59
C LEU A 37 -2.07 -20.54 13.77
N VAL A 38 -3.26 -20.47 14.36
CA VAL A 38 -4.53 -20.79 13.69
C VAL A 38 -4.73 -19.92 12.44
N ALA A 39 -4.43 -18.62 12.53
CA ALA A 39 -4.52 -17.72 11.38
C ALA A 39 -3.57 -18.10 10.24
N ILE A 40 -2.38 -18.63 10.55
CA ILE A 40 -1.41 -19.12 9.55
C ILE A 40 -1.89 -20.45 8.95
N GLU A 41 -2.37 -21.38 9.78
CA GLU A 41 -2.94 -22.67 9.35
C GLU A 41 -4.10 -22.47 8.37
N ASP A 42 -5.10 -21.69 8.77
CA ASP A 42 -6.31 -21.44 7.97
C ASP A 42 -6.00 -20.81 6.61
N ARG A 43 -4.95 -19.98 6.54
CA ARG A 43 -4.66 -19.16 5.37
C ARG A 43 -3.66 -19.78 4.42
N LEU A 44 -2.79 -20.64 4.91
CA LEU A 44 -1.80 -21.36 4.11
C LEU A 44 -2.16 -22.84 3.92
N GLY A 45 -3.20 -23.36 4.56
CA GLY A 45 -3.62 -24.75 4.42
C GLY A 45 -2.60 -25.74 5.01
N VAL A 46 -1.89 -25.32 6.06
CA VAL A 46 -0.89 -26.13 6.78
C VAL A 46 -1.41 -26.52 8.16
N TYR A 47 -0.80 -27.52 8.77
CA TYR A 47 -0.97 -27.88 10.16
C TYR A 47 0.27 -27.46 10.96
N ILE A 48 0.06 -26.77 12.09
CA ILE A 48 1.11 -26.24 12.96
C ILE A 48 0.91 -26.78 14.37
N ALA A 49 1.93 -27.45 14.90
CA ALA A 49 1.95 -27.94 16.28
C ALA A 49 3.10 -27.29 17.04
N ALA A 50 2.79 -26.55 18.10
CA ALA A 50 3.78 -25.96 19.00
C ALA A 50 3.91 -26.78 20.29
N ARG A 51 5.15 -27.10 20.68
CA ARG A 51 5.46 -27.72 21.98
C ARG A 51 6.71 -27.06 22.58
N GLY A 52 6.48 -26.17 23.54
CA GLY A 52 7.54 -25.36 24.11
C GLY A 52 8.13 -24.45 23.04
N ALA A 53 9.45 -24.49 22.85
CA ALA A 53 10.16 -23.69 21.86
C ALA A 53 10.21 -24.32 20.45
N LYS A 54 9.67 -25.53 20.30
CA LYS A 54 9.65 -26.26 19.03
C LYS A 54 8.31 -26.11 18.34
N VAL A 55 8.33 -25.74 17.07
CA VAL A 55 7.15 -25.64 16.20
C VAL A 55 7.34 -26.57 15.01
N GLN A 56 6.38 -27.45 14.80
CA GLN A 56 6.33 -28.37 13.67
C GLN A 56 5.26 -27.90 12.69
N ILE A 57 5.58 -27.96 11.40
CA ILE A 57 4.71 -27.52 10.30
C ILE A 57 4.58 -28.67 9.31
N GLU A 58 3.34 -29.05 8.99
CA GLU A 58 3.03 -30.11 8.04
C GLU A 58 2.08 -29.58 6.95
N GLY A 59 2.38 -29.82 5.68
CA GLY A 59 1.57 -29.32 4.57
C GLY A 59 2.19 -29.65 3.22
N GLU A 60 1.67 -29.05 2.15
CA GLU A 60 2.38 -29.07 0.86
C GLU A 60 3.72 -28.33 0.98
N ALA A 61 4.75 -28.79 0.26
CA ALA A 61 6.12 -28.30 0.47
C ALA A 61 6.26 -26.78 0.37
N GLU A 62 5.58 -26.15 -0.59
CA GLU A 62 5.58 -24.69 -0.77
C GLU A 62 4.87 -23.99 0.40
N ASP A 63 3.69 -24.45 0.79
CA ASP A 63 2.92 -23.83 1.87
C ASP A 63 3.56 -24.02 3.25
N ALA A 64 4.19 -25.18 3.50
CA ALA A 64 4.95 -25.44 4.71
C ALA A 64 6.18 -24.52 4.79
N ALA A 65 6.89 -24.30 3.67
CA ALA A 65 8.01 -23.36 3.61
C ALA A 65 7.54 -21.92 3.87
N ARG A 66 6.41 -21.50 3.29
CA ARG A 66 5.81 -20.19 3.52
C ARG A 66 5.40 -20.00 4.97
N ALA A 67 4.77 -20.99 5.59
CA ALA A 67 4.39 -20.94 7.01
C ALA A 67 5.63 -20.80 7.91
N ARG A 68 6.72 -21.49 7.57
CA ARG A 68 8.02 -21.34 8.24
C ARG A 68 8.54 -19.91 8.13
N GLU A 69 8.51 -19.33 6.94
CA GLU A 69 8.94 -17.94 6.72
C GLU A 69 8.10 -16.94 7.52
N VAL A 70 6.77 -17.11 7.55
CA VAL A 70 5.87 -16.26 8.34
C VAL A 70 6.23 -16.31 9.82
N LEU A 71 6.42 -17.51 10.38
CA LEU A 71 6.76 -17.69 11.80
C LEU A 71 8.13 -17.09 12.16
N ILE A 72 9.13 -17.24 11.28
CA ILE A 72 10.45 -16.62 11.48
C ILE A 72 10.34 -15.09 11.40
N GLY A 73 9.60 -14.55 10.43
CA GLY A 73 9.38 -13.11 10.28
C GLY A 73 8.69 -12.49 11.49
N LEU A 74 7.69 -13.17 12.05
CA LEU A 74 7.02 -12.75 13.29
C LEU A 74 7.97 -12.81 14.49
N TYR A 75 8.78 -13.87 14.62
CA TYR A 75 9.73 -14.02 15.72
C TYR A 75 10.81 -12.93 15.71
N ASN A 76 11.43 -12.65 14.57
CA ASN A 76 12.46 -11.61 14.44
C ASN A 76 11.91 -10.22 14.81
N ARG A 77 10.65 -9.95 14.46
CA ARG A 77 9.97 -8.69 14.80
C ARG A 77 9.81 -8.50 16.31
N LEU A 78 9.47 -9.59 17.02
CA LEU A 78 9.41 -9.56 18.48
C LEU A 78 10.79 -9.36 19.11
N ASP A 79 11.82 -9.97 18.52
CA ASP A 79 13.22 -9.81 18.96
C ASP A 79 13.71 -8.35 18.79
N GLU A 80 13.25 -7.66 17.75
CA GLU A 80 13.48 -6.22 17.52
C GLU A 80 12.63 -5.31 18.44
N GLY A 81 11.78 -5.88 19.30
CA GLY A 81 10.94 -5.13 20.26
C GLY A 81 9.65 -4.55 19.67
N HIS A 82 9.17 -5.09 18.56
CA HIS A 82 7.90 -4.68 17.95
C HIS A 82 6.73 -5.58 18.37
N ASP A 83 5.56 -4.98 18.62
CA ASP A 83 4.34 -5.72 18.91
C ASP A 83 3.79 -6.46 17.68
N ILE A 84 3.12 -7.60 17.93
CA ILE A 84 2.35 -8.36 16.95
C ILE A 84 0.85 -8.19 17.22
N ASP A 85 0.13 -7.65 16.24
CA ASP A 85 -1.32 -7.65 16.19
C ASP A 85 -1.85 -8.51 15.02
N ALA A 86 -3.16 -8.71 14.96
CA ALA A 86 -3.79 -9.52 13.92
C ALA A 86 -3.56 -8.95 12.51
N GLU A 87 -3.41 -7.63 12.36
CA GLU A 87 -3.14 -6.98 11.08
C GLU A 87 -1.72 -7.29 10.59
N THR A 88 -0.75 -7.28 11.51
CA THR A 88 0.64 -7.66 11.26
C THR A 88 0.77 -9.11 10.80
N VAL A 89 0.09 -10.05 11.47
CA VAL A 89 0.07 -11.47 11.09
C VAL A 89 -0.48 -11.63 9.66
N ASN A 90 -1.62 -10.99 9.37
CA ASN A 90 -2.22 -11.06 8.03
C ASN A 90 -1.33 -10.46 6.94
N ALA A 91 -0.61 -9.38 7.24
CA ALA A 91 0.30 -8.74 6.31
C ALA A 91 1.48 -9.64 5.94
N ILE A 92 2.13 -10.27 6.93
CA ILE A 92 3.27 -11.18 6.69
C ILE A 92 2.82 -12.43 5.92
N ILE A 93 1.64 -12.98 6.24
CA ILE A 93 1.06 -14.09 5.46
C ILE A 93 0.82 -13.67 4.00
N ALA A 94 0.29 -12.47 3.74
CA ALA A 94 0.06 -11.98 2.39
C ALA A 94 1.37 -11.82 1.59
N MET A 95 2.44 -11.35 2.23
CA MET A 95 3.75 -11.18 1.61
C MET A 95 4.45 -12.49 1.26
N SER A 96 4.22 -13.57 2.03
CA SER A 96 4.80 -14.90 1.78
C SER A 96 4.36 -15.57 0.46
N GLY A 97 3.31 -15.06 -0.20
CA GLY A 97 2.72 -15.66 -1.41
C GLY A 97 3.09 -14.96 -2.72
N GLN A 98 3.91 -13.91 -2.71
CA GLN A 98 4.31 -13.21 -3.93
C GLN A 98 5.52 -13.89 -4.56
N PRO A 99 5.51 -14.19 -5.88
CA PRO A 99 6.64 -14.81 -6.55
C PRO A 99 7.88 -13.91 -6.45
N THR A 100 8.99 -14.48 -5.99
CA THR A 100 10.30 -13.84 -6.06
C THR A 100 10.69 -13.72 -7.53
N LEU A 101 10.65 -12.50 -8.07
CA LEU A 101 11.40 -12.17 -9.28
C LEU A 101 12.88 -12.20 -8.91
N ASP A 102 13.46 -13.39 -8.90
CA ASP A 102 14.80 -13.69 -9.42
C ASP A 102 15.13 -15.16 -9.18
N GLY A 103 15.41 -15.86 -10.28
CA GLY A 103 15.81 -17.25 -10.25
C GLY A 103 17.17 -17.44 -9.58
N ILE A 104 17.24 -18.47 -8.74
CA ILE A 104 18.47 -19.11 -8.26
C ILE A 104 19.33 -18.24 -7.33
N VAL A 105 18.82 -17.94 -6.13
CA VAL A 105 19.61 -17.89 -4.89
C VAL A 105 18.73 -18.47 -3.77
N ALA A 106 19.36 -19.04 -2.72
CA ALA A 106 18.76 -19.65 -1.52
C ALA A 106 17.51 -18.91 -0.98
N PRO A 107 16.63 -19.55 -0.19
CA PRO A 107 15.48 -18.87 0.42
C PRO A 107 15.98 -17.70 1.25
N GLU A 108 15.98 -16.50 0.65
CA GLU A 108 16.17 -15.25 1.35
C GLU A 108 14.98 -15.17 2.29
N VAL A 109 15.25 -15.35 3.58
CA VAL A 109 14.33 -15.03 4.65
C VAL A 109 13.70 -13.70 4.28
N ILE A 110 12.39 -13.68 4.02
CA ILE A 110 11.65 -12.45 3.76
C ILE A 110 11.94 -11.55 4.96
N GLU A 111 12.83 -10.57 4.77
CA GLU A 111 13.17 -9.66 5.85
C GLU A 111 11.87 -8.97 6.29
N PRO A 112 11.61 -8.87 7.61
CA PRO A 112 10.41 -8.24 8.09
C PRO A 112 10.33 -6.81 7.55
N PRO A 113 9.13 -6.27 7.29
CA PRO A 113 9.02 -4.89 6.88
C PRO A 113 9.52 -3.98 8.01
N ARG A 114 10.72 -3.42 7.80
CA ARG A 114 11.41 -2.49 8.73
C ARG A 114 10.67 -1.16 8.86
N VAL A 115 9.70 -0.90 7.98
CA VAL A 115 8.95 0.35 7.89
C VAL A 115 7.50 0.16 8.30
N MET A 116 7.05 1.04 9.20
CA MET A 116 5.68 1.12 9.69
C MET A 116 5.25 2.58 9.76
N ILE A 117 3.97 2.84 9.48
CA ILE A 117 3.38 4.17 9.65
C ILE A 117 2.46 4.13 10.86
N ARG A 118 2.76 4.92 11.89
CA ARG A 118 1.94 5.05 13.08
C ARG A 118 1.09 6.32 12.99
N THR A 119 -0.22 6.14 13.12
CA THR A 119 -1.19 7.24 13.18
C THR A 119 -1.90 7.23 14.53
N ARG A 120 -2.81 8.19 14.77
CA ARG A 120 -3.58 8.22 16.03
C ARG A 120 -4.56 7.06 16.15
N LYS A 121 -5.08 6.57 15.02
CA LYS A 121 -6.12 5.53 15.00
C LYS A 121 -5.58 4.12 14.80
N LYS A 122 -4.47 3.97 14.08
CA LYS A 122 -3.89 2.66 13.76
C LYS A 122 -2.43 2.70 13.35
N THR A 123 -1.83 1.53 13.38
CA THR A 123 -0.51 1.23 12.84
C THR A 123 -0.69 0.55 11.49
N ILE A 124 -0.04 1.08 10.45
CA ILE A 124 -0.11 0.54 9.10
C ILE A 124 1.21 -0.12 8.77
N VAL A 125 1.11 -1.39 8.34
CA VAL A 125 2.22 -2.22 7.87
C VAL A 125 2.02 -2.54 6.39
N PRO A 126 3.09 -2.71 5.60
CA PRO A 126 2.97 -3.07 4.21
C PRO A 126 2.39 -4.48 4.08
N ARG A 127 1.57 -4.69 3.05
CA ARG A 127 0.91 -5.96 2.73
C ARG A 127 1.42 -6.58 1.43
N SER A 128 2.40 -5.94 0.78
CA SER A 128 3.13 -6.45 -0.37
C SER A 128 4.57 -5.94 -0.35
N ARG A 129 5.47 -6.59 -1.10
CA ARG A 129 6.87 -6.14 -1.23
C ARG A 129 6.95 -4.72 -1.82
N THR A 130 6.14 -4.43 -2.85
CA THR A 130 6.08 -3.09 -3.45
C THR A 130 5.56 -2.05 -2.46
N GLN A 131 4.60 -2.39 -1.59
CA GLN A 131 4.18 -1.49 -0.52
C GLN A 131 5.30 -1.21 0.49
N ALA A 132 6.11 -2.22 0.82
CA ALA A 132 7.26 -2.01 1.71
C ALA A 132 8.26 -1.02 1.09
N THR A 133 8.66 -1.26 -0.16
CA THR A 133 9.53 -0.35 -0.92
C THR A 133 8.93 1.06 -1.04
N TYR A 134 7.61 1.15 -1.24
CA TYR A 134 6.93 2.45 -1.31
C TYR A 134 6.96 3.18 0.03
N MET A 135 6.69 2.50 1.14
CA MET A 135 6.71 3.10 2.47
C MET A 135 8.13 3.54 2.87
N GLU A 136 9.16 2.79 2.47
CA GLU A 136 10.57 3.21 2.62
C GLU A 136 10.87 4.47 1.82
N ALA A 137 10.46 4.52 0.55
CA ALA A 137 10.59 5.70 -0.29
C ALA A 137 9.86 6.91 0.33
N LEU A 138 8.64 6.72 0.83
CA LEU A 138 7.83 7.74 1.51
C LEU A 138 8.54 8.35 2.74
N ALA A 139 9.37 7.59 3.44
CA ALA A 139 10.17 8.07 4.57
C ALA A 139 11.46 8.78 4.12
N ARG A 140 12.07 8.36 3.01
CA ARG A 140 13.39 8.83 2.56
C ARG A 140 13.35 9.95 1.53
N ASP A 141 12.54 9.79 0.49
CA ASP A 141 12.64 10.56 -0.75
C ASP A 141 11.79 11.85 -0.72
N GLU A 142 12.25 12.85 -1.48
CA GLU A 142 11.62 14.18 -1.57
C GLU A 142 10.47 14.18 -2.59
N MET A 143 10.62 13.49 -3.72
CA MET A 143 9.60 13.39 -4.75
C MET A 143 9.41 11.94 -5.18
N ILE A 144 8.15 11.48 -5.22
CA ILE A 144 7.82 10.09 -5.50
C ILE A 144 6.67 10.02 -6.49
N PHE A 145 6.83 9.23 -7.54
CA PHE A 145 5.73 8.82 -8.42
C PHE A 145 5.31 7.40 -8.05
N ALA A 146 4.10 7.26 -7.52
CA ALA A 146 3.49 5.99 -7.16
C ALA A 146 2.49 5.60 -8.27
N LEU A 147 2.90 4.65 -9.10
CA LEU A 147 2.24 4.30 -10.36
C LEU A 147 1.62 2.91 -10.27
N GLY A 148 0.34 2.75 -10.61
CA GLY A 148 -0.26 1.43 -10.76
C GLY A 148 -1.74 1.38 -10.37
N PRO A 149 -2.36 0.19 -10.36
CA PRO A 149 -3.81 0.05 -10.34
C PRO A 149 -4.50 0.54 -9.07
N ALA A 150 -5.82 0.72 -9.15
CA ALA A 150 -6.66 1.02 -7.99
C ALA A 150 -6.65 -0.14 -6.99
N GLY A 151 -6.57 0.19 -5.69
CA GLY A 151 -6.55 -0.80 -4.61
C GLY A 151 -5.15 -1.32 -4.21
N THR A 152 -4.08 -0.76 -4.77
CA THR A 152 -2.68 -1.06 -4.34
C THR A 152 -2.23 -0.26 -3.13
N GLY A 153 -3.04 0.69 -2.65
CA GLY A 153 -2.76 1.49 -1.46
C GLY A 153 -1.89 2.73 -1.69
N LYS A 154 -1.52 3.07 -2.94
CA LYS A 154 -0.66 4.22 -3.29
C LYS A 154 -1.04 5.54 -2.61
N THR A 155 -2.29 5.98 -2.76
CA THR A 155 -2.78 7.23 -2.16
C THR A 155 -2.97 7.10 -0.66
N TYR A 156 -3.47 5.94 -0.22
CA TYR A 156 -3.74 5.66 1.19
C TYR A 156 -2.49 5.71 2.06
N LEU A 157 -1.41 5.03 1.63
CA LEU A 157 -0.12 5.01 2.33
C LEU A 157 0.56 6.37 2.28
N ALA A 158 0.42 7.14 1.19
CA ALA A 158 0.91 8.52 1.13
C ALA A 158 0.23 9.40 2.18
N VAL A 159 -1.11 9.35 2.29
CA VAL A 159 -1.88 10.11 3.28
C VAL A 159 -1.48 9.69 4.70
N ALA A 160 -1.33 8.39 4.94
CA ALA A 160 -0.86 7.89 6.23
C ALA A 160 0.50 8.47 6.62
N GLN A 161 1.49 8.43 5.71
CA GLN A 161 2.82 8.96 5.95
C GLN A 161 2.77 10.47 6.19
N ALA A 162 1.97 11.19 5.40
CA ALA A 162 1.84 12.63 5.51
C ALA A 162 1.25 13.05 6.86
N VAL A 163 0.22 12.34 7.33
CA VAL A 163 -0.37 12.54 8.66
C VAL A 163 0.67 12.27 9.75
N GLN A 164 1.46 11.19 9.63
CA GLN A 164 2.52 10.90 10.60
C GLN A 164 3.55 12.04 10.67
N GLN A 165 4.00 12.56 9.52
CA GLN A 165 4.97 13.66 9.46
C GLN A 165 4.39 14.99 9.98
N LEU A 166 3.12 15.26 9.70
CA LEU A 166 2.41 16.45 10.21
C LEU A 166 2.29 16.40 11.74
N ILE A 167 1.90 15.26 12.31
CA ILE A 167 1.80 15.09 13.76
C ILE A 167 3.19 15.14 14.42
N GLY A 168 4.19 14.57 13.76
CA GLY A 168 5.59 14.58 14.21
C GLY A 168 6.29 15.92 14.03
N GLY A 169 5.66 16.92 13.40
CA GLY A 169 6.25 18.24 13.15
C GLY A 169 7.39 18.23 12.13
N SER A 170 7.51 17.18 11.31
CA SER A 170 8.48 17.15 10.20
C SER A 170 8.06 18.02 9.02
N VAL A 171 6.75 18.29 8.92
CA VAL A 171 6.15 19.26 7.99
C VAL A 171 5.10 20.06 8.75
N ASP A 172 4.86 21.30 8.32
CA ASP A 172 3.88 22.20 8.94
C ASP A 172 2.49 22.03 8.32
N ARG A 173 2.42 21.57 7.06
CA ARG A 173 1.19 21.47 6.29
C ARG A 173 1.08 20.18 5.48
N LEU A 174 -0.15 19.71 5.29
CA LEU A 174 -0.52 18.65 4.37
C LEU A 174 -1.41 19.24 3.28
N ILE A 175 -1.02 19.07 2.01
CA ILE A 175 -1.78 19.56 0.86
C ILE A 175 -2.17 18.36 0.01
N LEU A 176 -3.47 18.06 -0.04
CA LEU A 176 -4.06 16.99 -0.85
C LEU A 176 -4.76 17.61 -2.06
N SER A 177 -4.38 17.16 -3.25
CA SER A 177 -4.93 17.68 -4.49
C SER A 177 -5.32 16.56 -5.44
N ARG A 178 -6.35 16.82 -6.24
CA ARG A 178 -6.84 15.94 -7.29
C ARG A 178 -7.22 16.81 -8.50
N PRO A 179 -6.96 16.38 -9.75
CA PRO A 179 -7.49 17.06 -10.91
C PRO A 179 -9.02 16.90 -10.96
N ALA A 180 -9.72 17.99 -11.25
CA ALA A 180 -11.14 17.91 -11.57
C ALA A 180 -11.25 17.40 -13.01
N VAL A 181 -11.63 16.13 -13.18
CA VAL A 181 -12.02 15.57 -14.47
C VAL A 181 -13.47 15.18 -14.40
N GLU A 182 -14.22 15.64 -15.40
CA GLU A 182 -15.63 15.35 -15.58
C GLU A 182 -15.77 13.87 -15.94
N ALA A 183 -15.95 13.01 -14.94
CA ALA A 183 -16.26 11.60 -15.15
C ALA A 183 -17.69 11.47 -15.69
N GLY A 184 -17.88 11.80 -16.97
CA GLY A 184 -19.16 11.68 -17.69
C GLY A 184 -20.22 12.75 -17.39
N GLU A 185 -20.15 13.46 -16.27
CA GLU A 185 -21.05 14.58 -15.94
C GLU A 185 -20.33 15.93 -16.03
N ARG A 186 -20.87 16.84 -16.85
CA ARG A 186 -20.32 18.20 -16.99
C ARG A 186 -20.43 18.92 -15.64
N LEU A 187 -19.31 19.44 -15.12
CA LEU A 187 -19.19 20.14 -13.82
C LEU A 187 -20.18 21.31 -13.70
N GLY A 188 -20.63 21.83 -14.85
CA GLY A 188 -21.61 22.91 -14.96
C GLY A 188 -23.04 22.60 -14.47
N PHE A 189 -23.41 21.34 -14.21
CA PHE A 189 -24.80 20.96 -13.89
C PHE A 189 -25.11 20.69 -12.41
N LEU A 190 -24.10 20.61 -11.53
CA LEU A 190 -24.36 20.48 -10.10
C LEU A 190 -24.82 21.84 -9.54
N PRO A 191 -25.98 21.96 -8.88
CA PRO A 191 -26.37 23.17 -8.16
C PRO A 191 -25.48 23.37 -6.93
N GLY A 192 -25.15 24.61 -6.58
CA GLY A 192 -24.30 24.94 -5.43
C GLY A 192 -23.11 25.84 -5.74
N ASP A 193 -22.37 26.22 -4.69
CA ASP A 193 -21.12 26.97 -4.84
C ASP A 193 -20.01 26.11 -5.48
N MET A 194 -18.91 26.72 -5.94
CA MET A 194 -17.83 25.96 -6.60
C MET A 194 -17.25 24.87 -5.69
N LYS A 195 -17.27 25.04 -4.37
CA LYS A 195 -16.72 24.08 -3.41
C LYS A 195 -17.61 22.85 -3.31
N GLU A 196 -18.93 23.04 -3.21
CA GLU A 196 -19.95 21.97 -3.19
C GLU A 196 -19.89 21.08 -4.45
N LYS A 197 -19.48 21.64 -5.59
CA LYS A 197 -19.36 20.90 -6.86
C LYS A 197 -18.12 20.01 -6.97
N VAL A 198 -17.00 20.41 -6.35
CA VAL A 198 -15.75 19.61 -6.36
C VAL A 198 -15.62 18.66 -5.19
N ASP A 199 -16.36 18.89 -4.10
CA ASP A 199 -16.32 18.08 -2.87
C ASP A 199 -16.53 16.56 -3.11
N PRO A 200 -17.45 16.12 -4.00
CA PRO A 200 -17.63 14.69 -4.28
C PRO A 200 -16.35 14.00 -4.80
N TYR A 201 -15.56 14.68 -5.63
CA TYR A 201 -14.31 14.14 -6.19
C TYR A 201 -13.19 14.08 -5.16
N LEU A 202 -13.25 14.94 -4.14
CA LEU A 202 -12.27 15.01 -3.06
C LEU A 202 -12.62 14.08 -1.89
N ARG A 203 -13.85 13.53 -1.84
CA ARG A 203 -14.33 12.67 -0.74
C ARG A 203 -13.40 11.50 -0.39
N PRO A 204 -12.81 10.75 -1.35
CA PRO A 204 -11.85 9.69 -1.00
C PRO A 204 -10.62 10.17 -0.20
N LEU A 205 -10.21 11.43 -0.36
CA LEU A 205 -9.11 12.03 0.41
C LEU A 205 -9.55 12.36 1.85
N TYR A 206 -10.80 12.80 2.04
CA TYR A 206 -11.37 12.98 3.38
C TYR A 206 -11.49 11.63 4.10
N ASP A 207 -11.99 10.60 3.43
CA ASP A 207 -12.15 9.26 4.00
C ASP A 207 -10.79 8.70 4.47
N ALA A 208 -9.75 8.86 3.64
CA ALA A 208 -8.39 8.48 4.01
C ALA A 208 -7.88 9.22 5.26
N LEU A 209 -8.19 10.51 5.42
CA LEU A 209 -7.81 11.28 6.61
C LEU A 209 -8.55 10.81 7.87
N TYR A 210 -9.85 10.57 7.78
CA TYR A 210 -10.66 10.08 8.90
C TYR A 210 -10.26 8.67 9.35
N ASP A 211 -9.58 7.93 8.48
CA ASP A 211 -8.97 6.65 8.81
C ASP A 211 -7.72 6.79 9.69
N MET A 212 -7.00 7.90 9.60
CA MET A 212 -5.73 8.15 10.32
C MET A 212 -5.91 9.00 11.59
N LEU A 213 -6.91 9.89 11.58
CA LEU A 213 -7.16 10.89 12.62
C LEU A 213 -8.63 10.86 13.05
N PRO A 214 -8.94 11.18 14.33
CA PRO A 214 -10.31 11.41 14.76
C PRO A 214 -10.96 12.57 13.97
N LEU A 215 -12.27 12.47 13.71
CA LEU A 215 -13.06 13.44 12.94
C LEU A 215 -12.79 14.89 13.37
N GLU A 216 -12.96 15.18 14.66
CA GLU A 216 -12.77 16.52 15.23
C GLU A 216 -11.36 17.08 14.98
N GLN A 217 -10.32 16.23 14.98
CA GLN A 217 -8.96 16.67 14.69
C GLN A 217 -8.76 17.01 13.22
N VAL A 218 -9.35 16.23 12.32
CA VAL A 218 -9.29 16.51 10.88
C VAL A 218 -9.98 17.84 10.59
N GLU A 219 -11.20 18.04 11.08
CA GLU A 219 -11.97 19.29 10.88
C GLU A 219 -11.22 20.50 11.45
N ARG A 220 -10.67 20.39 12.66
CA ARG A 220 -9.88 21.47 13.27
C ARG A 220 -8.65 21.83 12.43
N ARG A 221 -7.91 20.82 11.95
CA ARG A 221 -6.70 21.03 11.15
C ARG A 221 -7.02 21.61 9.77
N ILE A 222 -8.15 21.22 9.17
CA ILE A 222 -8.66 21.85 7.94
C ILE A 222 -9.01 23.33 8.20
N ALA A 223 -9.75 23.62 9.28
CA ALA A 223 -10.12 24.99 9.62
C ALA A 223 -8.90 25.89 9.90
N SER A 224 -7.84 25.35 10.50
CA SER A 224 -6.58 26.06 10.73
C SER A 224 -5.69 26.22 9.49
N GLY A 225 -5.97 25.50 8.40
CA GLY A 225 -5.13 25.47 7.20
C GLY A 225 -3.90 24.57 7.28
N GLU A 226 -3.75 23.78 8.34
CA GLU A 226 -2.71 22.74 8.45
C GLU A 226 -2.96 21.58 7.46
N ILE A 227 -4.23 21.25 7.20
CA ILE A 227 -4.63 20.30 6.15
C ILE A 227 -5.42 21.07 5.11
N GLU A 228 -4.96 21.07 3.86
CA GLU A 228 -5.65 21.67 2.74
C GLU A 228 -6.04 20.60 1.74
N ILE A 229 -7.32 20.57 1.35
CA ILE A 229 -7.84 19.65 0.33
C ILE A 229 -8.45 20.52 -0.77
N ALA A 230 -7.81 20.54 -1.94
CA ALA A 230 -8.20 21.47 -3.00
C ALA A 230 -7.89 20.94 -4.40
N PRO A 231 -8.68 21.31 -5.43
CA PRO A 231 -8.38 20.98 -6.81
C PRO A 231 -7.02 21.50 -7.27
N ILE A 232 -6.39 20.81 -8.23
CA ILE A 232 -5.05 21.18 -8.76
C ILE A 232 -4.93 22.64 -9.21
N ALA A 233 -6.02 23.25 -9.68
CA ALA A 233 -6.06 24.64 -10.11
C ALA A 233 -5.66 25.65 -9.01
N PHE A 234 -5.93 25.32 -7.74
CA PHE A 234 -5.63 26.17 -6.59
C PHE A 234 -4.13 26.20 -6.25
N MET A 235 -3.32 25.34 -6.91
CA MET A 235 -1.88 25.31 -6.72
C MET A 235 -1.15 26.37 -7.57
N ARG A 236 -1.84 26.97 -8.55
CA ARG A 236 -1.25 27.96 -9.45
C ARG A 236 -0.72 29.16 -8.67
N GLY A 237 0.51 29.57 -9.00
CA GLY A 237 1.14 30.76 -8.40
C GLY A 237 1.67 30.56 -6.97
N ARG A 238 1.56 29.35 -6.41
CA ARG A 238 2.05 29.04 -5.07
C ARG A 238 3.48 28.50 -5.10
N THR A 239 4.15 28.61 -3.95
CA THR A 239 5.33 27.83 -3.62
C THR A 239 5.00 27.05 -2.36
N LEU A 240 5.07 25.73 -2.43
CA LEU A 240 4.62 24.83 -1.38
C LEU A 240 5.84 24.40 -0.56
N SER A 241 6.27 25.27 0.36
CA SER A 241 7.34 24.99 1.33
C SER A 241 6.77 24.43 2.64
N ASP A 242 7.60 23.67 3.36
CA ASP A 242 7.28 23.08 4.66
C ASP A 242 6.02 22.20 4.64
N ALA A 243 5.80 21.52 3.51
CA ALA A 243 4.56 20.80 3.27
C ALA A 243 4.79 19.39 2.73
N PHE A 244 3.92 18.47 3.13
CA PHE A 244 3.73 17.19 2.45
C PHE A 244 2.60 17.35 1.44
N ILE A 245 2.91 17.19 0.16
CA ILE A 245 1.99 17.44 -0.95
C ILE A 245 1.66 16.12 -1.64
N ILE A 246 0.37 15.84 -1.86
CA ILE A 246 -0.10 14.66 -2.57
C ILE A 246 -0.96 15.10 -3.75
N LEU A 247 -0.63 14.62 -4.95
CA LEU A 247 -1.50 14.70 -6.12
C LEU A 247 -2.06 13.30 -6.40
N ASP A 248 -3.36 13.13 -6.18
CA ASP A 248 -4.09 11.90 -6.47
C ASP A 248 -4.72 11.93 -7.86
N GLU A 249 -4.98 10.76 -8.43
CA GLU A 249 -5.42 10.55 -9.83
C GLU A 249 -4.62 11.38 -10.85
N ALA A 250 -3.31 11.40 -10.71
CA ALA A 250 -2.45 12.24 -11.51
C ALA A 250 -2.51 11.93 -13.02
N GLN A 251 -2.95 10.73 -13.41
CA GLN A 251 -3.14 10.36 -14.81
C GLN A 251 -4.16 11.25 -15.53
N ASN A 252 -5.04 11.90 -14.77
CA ASN A 252 -6.08 12.80 -15.23
C ASN A 252 -5.60 14.26 -15.36
N THR A 253 -4.30 14.51 -15.28
CA THR A 253 -3.70 15.81 -15.56
C THR A 253 -3.26 15.92 -17.02
N THR A 254 -3.22 17.14 -17.56
CA THR A 254 -2.49 17.42 -18.81
C THR A 254 -1.00 17.68 -18.52
N PRO A 255 -0.09 17.58 -19.51
CA PRO A 255 1.32 17.92 -19.32
C PRO A 255 1.56 19.33 -18.79
N GLN A 256 0.72 20.29 -19.17
CA GLN A 256 0.78 21.66 -18.66
C GLN A 256 0.40 21.74 -17.18
N GLN A 257 -0.66 21.04 -16.76
CA GLN A 257 -1.07 20.98 -15.36
C GLN A 257 -0.03 20.26 -14.50
N MET A 258 0.50 19.13 -14.97
CA MET A 258 1.56 18.40 -14.27
C MET A 258 2.82 19.25 -14.10
N LYS A 259 3.32 19.88 -15.18
CA LYS A 259 4.46 20.80 -15.09
C LYS A 259 4.18 21.98 -14.15
N MET A 260 2.97 22.54 -14.20
CA MET A 260 2.58 23.61 -13.29
C MET A 260 2.66 23.15 -11.83
N PHE A 261 2.13 21.98 -11.52
CA PHE A 261 2.09 21.41 -10.17
C PHE A 261 3.49 21.04 -9.64
N LEU A 262 4.29 20.31 -10.42
CA LEU A 262 5.63 19.89 -10.02
C LEU A 262 6.54 21.09 -9.74
N THR A 263 6.39 22.18 -10.50
CA THR A 263 7.16 23.43 -10.27
C THR A 263 6.67 24.26 -9.09
N ARG A 264 5.67 23.81 -8.33
CA ARG A 264 5.28 24.44 -7.05
C ARG A 264 6.08 23.88 -5.87
N PHE A 265 6.89 22.84 -6.08
CA PHE A 265 7.69 22.19 -5.04
C PHE A 265 8.63 23.20 -4.36
N GLY A 266 8.49 23.36 -3.04
CA GLY A 266 9.26 24.31 -2.23
C GLY A 266 10.29 23.63 -1.34
N MET A 267 11.01 24.43 -0.56
CA MET A 267 12.01 23.93 0.39
C MET A 267 11.36 23.16 1.54
N ARG A 268 12.08 22.15 2.06
CA ARG A 268 11.64 21.29 3.17
C ARG A 268 10.27 20.65 2.95
N SER A 269 9.95 20.38 1.68
CA SER A 269 8.70 19.75 1.28
C SER A 269 8.94 18.35 0.76
N ARG A 270 7.85 17.57 0.70
CA ARG A 270 7.81 16.28 0.03
C ARG A 270 6.61 16.25 -0.91
N MET A 271 6.74 15.62 -2.07
CA MET A 271 5.68 15.56 -3.07
C MET A 271 5.47 14.14 -3.57
N VAL A 272 4.25 13.64 -3.46
CA VAL A 272 3.87 12.31 -3.92
C VAL A 272 2.82 12.43 -5.01
N ILE A 273 3.09 11.83 -6.16
CA ILE A 273 2.23 11.83 -7.33
C ILE A 273 1.70 10.40 -7.48
N CYS A 274 0.41 10.22 -7.16
CA CYS A 274 -0.29 8.94 -7.24
C CYS A 274 -1.14 8.89 -8.50
N GLY A 275 -1.05 7.80 -9.26
CA GLY A 275 -1.95 7.59 -10.41
C GLY A 275 -1.76 6.24 -11.08
N ASP A 276 -2.62 5.94 -12.04
CA ASP A 276 -2.49 4.77 -12.91
C ASP A 276 -2.33 5.24 -14.37
N PRO A 277 -1.14 5.12 -14.97
CA PRO A 277 -0.94 5.50 -16.38
C PRO A 277 -1.88 4.81 -17.38
N ASN A 278 -2.46 3.66 -17.00
CA ASN A 278 -3.36 2.88 -17.85
C ASN A 278 -4.84 3.27 -17.72
N GLN A 279 -5.22 4.09 -16.72
CA GLN A 279 -6.63 4.45 -16.44
C GLN A 279 -6.87 5.96 -16.58
N THR A 280 -6.64 6.49 -17.78
CA THR A 280 -6.88 7.91 -18.07
C THR A 280 -8.34 8.18 -18.40
N ASP A 281 -8.93 9.17 -17.71
CA ASP A 281 -10.27 9.69 -17.99
C ASP A 281 -10.24 10.91 -18.94
N LEU A 282 -9.06 11.27 -19.44
CA LEU A 282 -8.91 12.37 -20.39
C LEU A 282 -9.59 12.04 -21.75
N PRO A 283 -10.09 13.06 -22.47
CA PRO A 283 -10.63 12.88 -23.81
C PRO A 283 -9.63 12.18 -24.75
N ASN A 284 -10.16 11.34 -25.65
CA ASN A 284 -9.37 10.60 -26.62
C ASN A 284 -8.38 11.51 -27.39
N GLY A 285 -7.11 11.10 -27.42
CA GLY A 285 -6.04 11.83 -28.10
C GLY A 285 -5.31 12.86 -27.23
N VAL A 286 -5.75 13.12 -26.00
CA VAL A 286 -5.02 13.96 -25.05
C VAL A 286 -3.96 13.12 -24.33
N THR A 287 -2.70 13.54 -24.42
CA THR A 287 -1.61 12.92 -23.67
C THR A 287 -1.78 13.16 -22.16
N SER A 288 -1.66 12.11 -21.35
CA SER A 288 -1.63 12.24 -19.90
C SER A 288 -0.36 12.96 -19.43
N GLY A 289 -0.53 13.92 -18.54
CA GLY A 289 0.55 14.63 -17.86
C GLY A 289 1.38 13.72 -16.97
N LEU A 290 0.78 12.70 -16.36
CA LEU A 290 1.51 11.68 -15.59
C LEU A 290 2.46 10.89 -16.49
N ALA A 291 1.96 10.37 -17.61
CA ALA A 291 2.78 9.60 -18.55
C ALA A 291 3.92 10.45 -19.13
N ASP A 292 3.63 11.70 -19.51
CA ASP A 292 4.64 12.66 -19.98
C ASP A 292 5.72 12.93 -18.93
N ALA A 293 5.32 13.20 -17.67
CA ALA A 293 6.26 13.47 -16.59
C ALA A 293 7.12 12.25 -16.24
N VAL A 294 6.54 11.05 -16.16
CA VAL A 294 7.30 9.82 -15.90
C VAL A 294 8.38 9.63 -16.97
N SER A 295 8.04 9.78 -18.25
CA SER A 295 9.02 9.62 -19.34
C SER A 295 10.18 10.62 -19.32
N LYS A 296 9.97 11.80 -18.72
CA LYS A 296 10.95 12.90 -18.69
C LYS A 296 11.78 12.95 -17.41
N LEU A 297 11.21 12.46 -16.30
CA LEU A 297 11.79 12.60 -14.96
C LEU A 297 12.39 11.30 -14.43
N GLU A 298 12.16 10.18 -15.10
CA GLU A 298 12.81 8.92 -14.76
C GLU A 298 14.33 9.03 -14.89
N GLY A 299 15.04 8.60 -13.85
CA GLY A 299 16.51 8.70 -13.76
C GLY A 299 17.04 10.02 -13.20
N ILE A 300 16.19 11.00 -12.88
CA ILE A 300 16.62 12.20 -12.14
C ILE A 300 16.86 11.83 -10.68
N ASP A 301 18.00 12.27 -10.14
CA ASP A 301 18.35 12.07 -8.74
C ASP A 301 17.26 12.63 -7.80
N LYS A 302 16.99 11.92 -6.69
CA LYS A 302 15.95 12.22 -5.70
C LYS A 302 14.49 12.16 -6.18
N ILE A 303 14.22 11.68 -7.39
CA ILE A 303 12.87 11.35 -7.85
C ILE A 303 12.73 9.82 -7.88
N ALA A 304 11.92 9.28 -6.97
CA ALA A 304 11.65 7.85 -6.93
C ALA A 304 10.47 7.47 -7.82
N MET A 305 10.62 6.39 -8.58
CA MET A 305 9.54 5.77 -9.36
C MET A 305 9.18 4.44 -8.70
N VAL A 306 7.97 4.35 -8.13
CA VAL A 306 7.46 3.12 -7.51
C VAL A 306 6.30 2.60 -8.34
N ARG A 307 6.44 1.40 -8.90
CA ARG A 307 5.50 0.80 -9.84
C ARG A 307 4.81 -0.41 -9.19
N PHE A 308 3.52 -0.30 -8.94
CA PHE A 308 2.65 -1.36 -8.44
C PHE A 308 2.08 -2.20 -9.58
N GLY A 309 2.03 -3.51 -9.37
CA GLY A 309 1.39 -4.47 -10.27
C GLY A 309 0.01 -4.91 -9.78
N ALA A 310 -0.64 -5.78 -10.56
CA ALA A 310 -1.90 -6.42 -10.17
C ALA A 310 -1.75 -7.27 -8.90
N GLY A 311 -0.58 -7.90 -8.70
CA GLY A 311 -0.26 -8.68 -7.50
C GLY A 311 -0.14 -7.88 -6.21
N ASP A 312 -0.10 -6.54 -6.29
CA ASP A 312 -0.07 -5.63 -5.14
C ASP A 312 -1.46 -5.15 -4.70
N VAL A 313 -2.51 -5.57 -5.42
CA VAL A 313 -3.88 -5.16 -5.12
C VAL A 313 -4.36 -5.91 -3.88
N VAL A 314 -4.54 -5.17 -2.78
CA VAL A 314 -5.02 -5.74 -1.53
C VAL A 314 -6.48 -5.38 -1.35
N ARG A 315 -7.37 -6.29 -1.74
CA ARG A 315 -8.82 -6.15 -1.60
C ARG A 315 -9.38 -7.25 -0.72
N HIS A 316 -10.59 -7.02 -0.22
CA HIS A 316 -11.34 -8.06 0.48
C HIS A 316 -11.55 -9.27 -0.45
N PRO A 317 -11.41 -10.53 0.00
CA PRO A 317 -11.53 -11.71 -0.87
C PRO A 317 -12.85 -11.80 -1.63
N LEU A 318 -13.95 -11.29 -1.06
CA LEU A 318 -15.23 -11.17 -1.76
C LEU A 318 -15.16 -10.27 -3.00
N VAL A 319 -14.42 -9.16 -2.93
CA VAL A 319 -14.26 -8.24 -4.07
C VAL A 319 -13.47 -8.92 -5.19
N GLY A 320 -12.44 -9.71 -4.86
CA GLY A 320 -11.73 -10.53 -5.84
C GLY A 320 -12.66 -11.48 -6.59
N ARG A 321 -13.47 -12.26 -5.84
CA ARG A 321 -14.48 -13.15 -6.43
C ARG A 321 -15.53 -12.42 -7.28
N ILE A 322 -15.92 -11.20 -6.90
CA ILE A 322 -16.82 -10.37 -7.71
C ILE A 322 -16.12 -9.96 -9.01
N VAL A 323 -14.89 -9.46 -8.97
CA VAL A 323 -14.14 -9.06 -10.16
C VAL A 323 -13.96 -10.24 -11.12
N GLU A 324 -13.52 -11.40 -10.61
CA GLU A 324 -13.38 -12.64 -11.40
C GLU A 324 -14.71 -13.06 -12.06
N ALA A 325 -15.83 -12.93 -11.36
CA ALA A 325 -17.15 -13.25 -11.91
C ALA A 325 -17.57 -12.29 -13.04
N TYR A 326 -17.11 -11.04 -13.03
CA TYR A 326 -17.38 -10.05 -14.07
C TYR A 326 -16.39 -10.13 -15.25
N GLU A 327 -15.12 -10.45 -15.01
CA GLU A 327 -14.08 -10.59 -16.04
C GLU A 327 -14.18 -11.91 -16.81
N GLY A 328 -14.83 -12.93 -16.23
CA GLY A 328 -15.12 -14.21 -16.86
C GLY A 328 -13.87 -15.11 -17.04
N PRO A 329 -14.05 -16.40 -17.37
CA PRO A 329 -12.93 -17.29 -17.64
C PRO A 329 -12.30 -16.96 -19.00
N GLY A 330 -11.30 -16.09 -19.02
CA GLY A 330 -10.39 -15.88 -20.15
C GLY A 330 -10.41 -14.48 -20.79
N SER A 331 -10.12 -13.44 -20.01
CA SER A 331 -9.69 -12.13 -20.54
C SER A 331 -8.19 -11.97 -20.39
#